data_AF-A0A087G4K5-F1
#
_entry.id   AF-A0A087G4K5-F1
#
_cell.length_a   1.000
_cell.length_b   1.000
_cell.length_c   1.000
_cell.angle_alpha   90.00
_cell.angle_beta   90.00
_cell.angle_gamma   90.00
#
_symmetry.space_group_name_H-M   'P 1'
#
loop_
_entity.id
_entity.type
_entity.pdbx_description
1 polymer ?
#
loop_
_entity_poly.entity_id
_entity_poly.type
_entity_poly.pdbx_seq_one_letter_code
_entity_poly.pdbx_strand_id
1 'polypeptide(L)'
;MSQLLGRIAKISSSSVVKKHGLCFSDFRSLSTAATPYLLFNPTDKYEMTLACEPLVELNLYDPRKDETVKFPDQTLTRQLLSATKGGSSRGWVVARNIFDSTLHLTNMFNPCASRKVISLPPTKGRISRISLSASPDQEDCVLAAMSTGSSLIMCRLGDSDWTPIKTPFFASTMIYSERDGKFYLSRVGHEEYNGPVDLVDTSSGFPQVSLYQSFPYSEIPKSRLEQLSSTYKCQHIVESPSGESFIVYWLEDYLKKEESKASHAKEPPYHSSIKIKPRGFVVFRQDLEQRIASYTEDIGHLCIFLGDNEAFCVSTTEFPGLKPNSVYFAKYDTGFGFYDLSSNTVHDVINPPPYSCCNDWLAPLQ
;
A
#
# COMPACT_ATOMS: atom_id res chain seq x y z
N MET A 1 -30.79 -51.20 -49.00
CA MET A 1 -30.24 -51.93 -47.84
C MET A 1 -29.09 -51.14 -47.26
N SER A 2 -29.27 -50.50 -46.11
CA SER A 2 -28.19 -50.20 -45.17
C SER A 2 -28.84 -49.86 -43.83
N GLN A 3 -28.51 -50.67 -42.81
CA GLN A 3 -29.18 -50.69 -41.51
C GLN A 3 -28.68 -49.56 -40.63
N LEU A 4 -29.63 -48.82 -40.05
CA LEU A 4 -29.46 -47.87 -38.97
C LEU A 4 -29.24 -48.65 -37.67
N LEU A 5 -28.04 -48.61 -37.07
CA LEU A 5 -27.79 -49.13 -35.73
C LEU A 5 -27.72 -47.95 -34.75
N GLY A 6 -28.85 -47.64 -34.14
CA GLY A 6 -28.93 -46.78 -32.96
C GLY A 6 -28.40 -47.52 -31.73
N ARG A 7 -27.39 -46.95 -31.06
CA ARG A 7 -27.02 -47.36 -29.71
C ARG A 7 -27.59 -46.37 -28.70
N ILE A 8 -28.63 -46.83 -28.01
CA ILE A 8 -29.13 -46.26 -26.76
C ILE A 8 -28.20 -46.72 -25.65
N ALA A 9 -27.56 -45.78 -24.94
CA ALA A 9 -26.86 -46.06 -23.69
C ALA A 9 -27.57 -45.31 -22.55
N LYS A 10 -28.02 -46.11 -21.59
CA LYS A 10 -28.81 -45.80 -20.39
C LYS A 10 -28.26 -44.60 -19.59
N ILE A 11 -29.14 -43.69 -19.24
CA ILE A 11 -28.98 -42.76 -18.11
C ILE A 11 -29.19 -43.59 -16.84
N SER A 12 -28.14 -43.77 -16.04
CA SER A 12 -28.24 -44.23 -14.66
C SER A 12 -27.90 -43.07 -13.73
N SER A 13 -28.86 -42.72 -12.89
CA SER A 13 -28.78 -41.72 -11.83
C SER A 13 -28.02 -42.24 -10.60
N SER A 14 -27.54 -41.28 -9.81
CA SER A 14 -26.93 -41.37 -8.46
C SER A 14 -25.41 -41.56 -8.36
N SER A 15 -24.69 -40.47 -8.11
CA SER A 15 -24.19 -40.17 -6.75
C SER A 15 -23.58 -38.77 -6.73
N VAL A 16 -24.06 -37.97 -5.77
CA VAL A 16 -23.57 -36.63 -5.47
C VAL A 16 -22.21 -36.76 -4.80
N VAL A 17 -21.15 -36.45 -5.54
CA VAL A 17 -19.84 -36.10 -4.96
C VAL A 17 -19.58 -34.66 -5.36
N LYS A 18 -19.87 -33.72 -4.43
CA LYS A 18 -19.50 -32.32 -4.55
C LYS A 18 -17.97 -32.23 -4.63
N LYS A 19 -17.43 -32.11 -5.84
CA LYS A 19 -16.05 -31.66 -6.07
C LYS A 19 -15.91 -30.24 -5.52
N HIS A 20 -15.41 -30.12 -4.29
CA HIS A 20 -14.78 -28.89 -3.81
C HIS A 20 -13.38 -28.84 -4.41
N GLY A 21 -13.03 -27.72 -5.04
CA GLY A 21 -11.68 -27.48 -5.53
C GLY A 21 -11.57 -27.31 -7.04
N LEU A 22 -12.33 -26.39 -7.63
CA LEU A 22 -12.04 -25.84 -8.96
C LEU A 22 -12.51 -24.37 -9.03
N CYS A 23 -11.78 -23.47 -8.37
CA CYS A 23 -11.79 -22.02 -8.69
C CYS A 23 -10.40 -21.54 -9.16
N PHE A 24 -9.56 -22.46 -9.65
CA PHE A 24 -8.18 -22.15 -10.07
C PHE A 24 -7.96 -22.14 -11.60
N SER A 25 -8.97 -22.42 -12.43
CA SER A 25 -8.79 -22.54 -13.88
C SER A 25 -9.14 -21.28 -14.68
N ASP A 26 -10.04 -20.42 -14.21
CA ASP A 26 -10.62 -19.37 -15.07
C ASP A 26 -9.94 -18.00 -14.92
N PHE A 27 -8.99 -17.86 -13.99
CA PHE A 27 -8.21 -16.64 -13.77
C PHE A 27 -6.82 -16.64 -14.42
N ARG A 28 -6.43 -17.73 -15.10
CA ARG A 28 -5.08 -17.84 -15.70
C ARG A 28 -4.90 -17.16 -17.06
N SER A 29 -5.84 -16.32 -17.51
CA SER A 29 -5.75 -15.66 -18.82
C SER A 29 -5.55 -14.15 -18.81
N LEU A 30 -5.35 -13.48 -17.66
CA LEU A 30 -5.10 -12.04 -17.62
C LEU A 30 -3.95 -11.67 -16.66
N SER A 31 -2.75 -11.53 -17.24
CA SER A 31 -1.51 -11.00 -16.65
C SER A 31 -0.96 -11.71 -15.40
N THR A 32 0.26 -12.21 -15.51
CA THR A 32 1.07 -12.76 -14.41
C THR A 32 1.50 -11.73 -13.37
N ALA A 33 1.15 -10.45 -13.52
CA ALA A 33 1.45 -9.41 -12.54
C ALA A 33 0.27 -9.18 -11.58
N ALA A 34 0.52 -9.35 -10.28
CA ALA A 34 -0.44 -8.99 -9.24
C ALA A 34 -0.79 -7.50 -9.35
N THR A 35 -2.08 -7.16 -9.46
CA THR A 35 -2.50 -5.75 -9.58
C THR A 35 -2.39 -5.01 -8.25
N PRO A 36 -2.18 -3.67 -8.26
CA PRO A 36 -2.40 -2.87 -7.07
C PRO A 36 -3.86 -2.99 -6.62
N TYR A 37 -4.07 -3.14 -5.32
CA TYR A 37 -5.41 -3.17 -4.71
C TYR A 37 -5.45 -2.23 -3.51
N LEU A 38 -6.59 -1.60 -3.26
CA LEU A 38 -6.85 -0.98 -1.95
C LEU A 38 -7.51 -2.04 -1.05
N LEU A 39 -6.87 -2.37 0.06
CA LEU A 39 -7.40 -3.32 1.03
C LEU A 39 -8.43 -2.64 1.93
N PHE A 40 -9.65 -3.17 1.92
CA PHE A 40 -10.65 -2.86 2.94
C PHE A 40 -10.62 -3.89 4.07
N ASN A 41 -11.42 -3.68 5.10
CA ASN A 41 -11.54 -4.66 6.17
C ASN A 41 -12.06 -6.02 5.64
N PRO A 42 -11.33 -7.12 5.91
CA PRO A 42 -11.86 -8.46 5.69
C PRO A 42 -13.16 -8.64 6.48
N THR A 43 -14.13 -9.33 5.88
CA THR A 43 -15.34 -9.74 6.58
C THR A 43 -15.18 -11.18 7.04
N ASP A 44 -15.34 -11.41 8.34
CA ASP A 44 -15.25 -12.74 8.94
C ASP A 44 -16.47 -13.56 8.51
N LYS A 45 -16.24 -14.78 8.00
CA LYS A 45 -17.32 -15.75 7.81
C LYS A 45 -17.29 -16.70 9.00
N TYR A 46 -18.45 -17.06 9.55
CA TYR A 46 -18.57 -18.05 10.64
C TYR A 46 -18.13 -19.49 10.22
N GLU A 47 -17.63 -19.66 9.00
CA GLU A 47 -17.24 -20.95 8.43
C GLU A 47 -15.73 -21.21 8.58
N MET A 48 -15.36 -22.47 8.78
CA MET A 48 -13.97 -22.91 8.95
C MET A 48 -13.61 -24.01 7.94
N THR A 49 -12.33 -24.09 7.58
CA THR A 49 -11.78 -25.22 6.81
C THR A 49 -11.70 -26.50 7.66
N LEU A 50 -11.43 -27.62 7.01
CA LEU A 50 -11.16 -28.91 7.69
C LEU A 50 -9.93 -28.86 8.62
N ALA A 51 -9.03 -27.89 8.42
CA ALA A 51 -7.89 -27.63 9.29
C ALA A 51 -8.21 -26.64 10.43
N CYS A 52 -9.49 -26.32 10.63
CA CYS A 52 -9.97 -25.33 11.60
C CYS A 52 -9.42 -23.91 11.37
N GLU A 53 -9.10 -23.57 10.12
CA GLU A 53 -8.77 -22.20 9.74
C GLU A 53 -10.04 -21.44 9.37
N PRO A 54 -10.22 -20.21 9.86
CA PRO A 54 -11.37 -19.38 9.52
C PRO A 54 -11.35 -18.97 8.04
N LEU A 55 -12.52 -19.02 7.43
CA LEU A 55 -12.74 -18.48 6.09
C LEU A 55 -13.13 -17.00 6.21
N VAL A 56 -12.49 -16.17 5.39
CA VAL A 56 -12.80 -14.75 5.30
C VAL A 56 -13.13 -14.37 3.87
N GLU A 57 -13.91 -13.30 3.74
CA GLU A 57 -14.07 -12.58 2.49
C GLU A 57 -13.09 -11.39 2.49
N LEU A 58 -12.13 -11.41 1.56
CA LEU A 58 -11.30 -10.24 1.31
C LEU A 58 -12.08 -9.27 0.43
N ASN A 59 -12.28 -8.06 0.93
CA ASN A 59 -12.90 -6.95 0.21
C ASN A 59 -11.79 -6.03 -0.28
N LEU A 60 -11.66 -5.86 -1.60
CA LEU A 60 -10.62 -5.07 -2.22
C LEU A 60 -11.26 -4.09 -3.21
N TYR A 61 -10.67 -2.91 -3.39
CA TYR A 61 -10.99 -2.05 -4.52
C TYR A 61 -9.92 -2.20 -5.61
N ASP A 62 -10.37 -2.47 -6.83
CA ASP A 62 -9.56 -2.59 -8.03
C ASP A 62 -9.54 -1.23 -8.77
N PRO A 63 -8.45 -0.45 -8.66
CA PRO A 63 -8.35 0.86 -9.30
C PRO A 63 -8.32 0.81 -10.83
N ARG A 64 -8.12 -0.36 -11.45
CA ARG A 64 -8.08 -0.51 -12.91
C ARG A 64 -9.48 -0.57 -13.52
N LYS A 65 -10.43 -1.04 -12.74
CA LYS A 65 -11.82 -1.25 -13.15
C LYS A 65 -12.79 -0.31 -12.43
N ASP A 66 -12.29 0.41 -11.43
CA ASP A 66 -13.09 1.27 -10.56
C ASP A 66 -14.24 0.51 -9.88
N GLU A 67 -13.92 -0.69 -9.37
CA GLU A 67 -14.90 -1.59 -8.77
C GLU A 67 -14.42 -2.19 -7.44
N THR A 68 -15.35 -2.52 -6.55
CA THR A 68 -15.05 -3.34 -5.38
C THR A 68 -15.16 -4.81 -5.76
N VAL A 69 -14.08 -5.55 -5.57
CA VAL A 69 -13.98 -6.99 -5.83
C VAL A 69 -13.97 -7.75 -4.50
N LYS A 70 -14.72 -8.85 -4.46
CA LYS A 70 -14.78 -9.75 -3.32
C LYS A 70 -14.10 -11.07 -3.66
N PHE A 71 -13.19 -11.49 -2.81
CA PHE A 71 -12.57 -12.81 -2.88
C PHE A 71 -13.10 -13.65 -1.73
N PRO A 72 -14.13 -14.48 -1.96
CA PRO A 72 -14.67 -15.35 -0.93
C PRO A 72 -13.70 -16.48 -0.60
N ASP A 73 -13.94 -17.10 0.54
CA ASP A 73 -13.37 -18.38 0.98
C ASP A 73 -11.84 -18.37 1.02
N GLN A 74 -11.28 -17.23 1.38
CA GLN A 74 -9.86 -17.07 1.64
C GLN A 74 -9.56 -17.54 3.06
N THR A 75 -8.46 -18.25 3.26
CA THR A 75 -8.03 -18.64 4.61
C THR A 75 -7.20 -17.54 5.24
N LEU A 76 -7.52 -17.11 6.45
CA LEU A 76 -6.58 -16.34 7.28
C LEU A 76 -6.17 -17.19 8.47
N THR A 77 -4.93 -17.06 8.92
CA THR A 77 -4.54 -17.72 10.17
C THR A 77 -5.31 -17.08 11.32
N ARG A 78 -5.61 -17.87 12.37
CA ARG A 78 -6.31 -17.36 13.57
C ARG A 78 -5.59 -16.16 14.20
N GLN A 79 -4.26 -16.11 14.08
CA GLN A 79 -3.42 -14.99 14.54
C GLN A 79 -3.72 -13.69 13.78
N LEU A 80 -4.07 -13.76 12.50
CA LEU A 80 -4.32 -12.60 11.64
C LEU A 80 -5.76 -12.09 11.69
N LEU A 81 -6.73 -12.93 12.08
CA LEU A 81 -8.14 -12.49 12.21
C LEU A 81 -8.30 -11.31 13.16
N SER A 82 -7.62 -11.38 14.30
CA SER A 82 -7.68 -10.36 15.33
C SER A 82 -6.45 -9.46 15.28
N ALA A 83 -5.85 -9.27 14.10
CA ALA A 83 -4.66 -8.45 13.96
C ALA A 83 -5.01 -7.03 13.48
N THR A 84 -4.28 -6.07 14.04
CA THR A 84 -4.20 -4.71 13.50
C THR A 84 -3.09 -4.66 12.46
N LYS A 85 -3.31 -3.95 11.34
CA LYS A 85 -2.26 -3.74 10.34
C LYS A 85 -1.35 -2.59 10.78
N GLY A 86 -0.05 -2.76 10.59
CA GLY A 86 1.01 -1.81 10.98
C GLY A 86 1.72 -1.15 9.80
N GLY A 87 1.25 -1.40 8.57
CA GLY A 87 1.80 -0.88 7.31
C GLY A 87 1.95 -1.96 6.25
N SER A 88 2.12 -1.55 5.00
CA SER A 88 2.42 -2.43 3.86
C SER A 88 3.65 -1.95 3.08
N SER A 89 4.32 -2.89 2.43
CA SER A 89 5.46 -2.68 1.54
C SER A 89 5.53 -3.85 0.56
N ARG A 90 5.72 -3.57 -0.75
CA ARG A 90 5.89 -4.60 -1.80
C ARG A 90 4.84 -5.73 -1.80
N GLY A 91 3.59 -5.38 -1.47
CA GLY A 91 2.46 -6.34 -1.40
C GLY A 91 2.41 -7.19 -0.13
N TRP A 92 3.34 -7.00 0.80
CA TRP A 92 3.34 -7.59 2.13
C TRP A 92 2.84 -6.61 3.18
N VAL A 93 2.24 -7.14 4.24
CA VAL A 93 1.63 -6.38 5.33
C VAL A 93 2.22 -6.85 6.65
N VAL A 94 2.59 -5.91 7.51
CA VAL A 94 2.88 -6.23 8.91
C VAL A 94 1.58 -6.20 9.71
N ALA A 95 1.33 -7.28 10.43
CA ALA A 95 0.15 -7.47 11.25
C ALA A 95 0.55 -7.73 12.70
N ARG A 96 -0.10 -7.06 13.65
CA ARG A 96 0.07 -7.25 15.09
C ARG A 96 -1.19 -7.85 15.69
N ASN A 97 -1.07 -9.05 16.26
CA ASN A 97 -2.16 -9.67 16.98
C ASN A 97 -2.50 -8.84 18.24
N ILE A 98 -3.79 -8.55 18.46
CA ILE A 98 -4.22 -7.67 19.56
C ILE A 98 -4.16 -8.33 20.95
N PHE A 99 -4.14 -9.67 21.04
CA PHE A 99 -4.22 -10.40 22.30
C PHE A 99 -2.83 -10.73 22.85
N ASP A 100 -1.96 -11.32 22.02
CA ASP A 100 -0.62 -11.73 22.44
C ASP A 100 0.48 -10.77 21.97
N SER A 101 0.13 -9.72 21.22
CA SER A 101 1.07 -8.73 20.68
C SER A 101 2.13 -9.28 19.72
N THR A 102 1.96 -10.51 19.22
CA THR A 102 2.86 -11.09 18.22
C THR A 102 2.82 -10.32 16.91
N LEU A 103 3.96 -10.27 16.22
CA LEU A 103 4.12 -9.57 14.95
C LEU A 103 4.38 -10.58 13.83
N HIS A 104 3.69 -10.36 12.72
CA HIS A 104 3.81 -11.18 11.53
C HIS A 104 3.93 -10.32 10.28
N LEU A 105 4.79 -10.74 9.36
CA LEU A 105 4.83 -10.23 7.99
C LEU A 105 4.08 -11.23 7.09
N THR A 106 3.11 -10.77 6.31
CA THR A 106 2.27 -11.66 5.50
C THR A 106 1.83 -11.05 4.19
N ASN A 107 1.67 -11.88 3.15
CA ASN A 107 1.05 -11.51 1.88
C ASN A 107 -0.37 -12.11 1.72
N MET A 108 -0.96 -12.69 2.77
CA MET A 108 -2.29 -13.33 2.72
C MET A 108 -3.44 -12.37 2.35
N PHE A 109 -3.23 -11.06 2.51
CA PHE A 109 -4.19 -10.02 2.11
C PHE A 109 -4.17 -9.72 0.61
N ASN A 110 -3.13 -10.17 -0.10
CA ASN A 110 -3.10 -10.11 -1.55
C ASN A 110 -3.72 -11.41 -2.13
N PRO A 111 -4.76 -11.31 -2.98
CA PRO A 111 -5.55 -12.46 -3.41
C PRO A 111 -4.76 -13.42 -4.32
N CYS A 112 -3.73 -12.93 -5.00
CA CYS A 112 -2.91 -13.70 -5.94
C CYS A 112 -1.60 -14.22 -5.30
N ALA A 113 -1.42 -14.02 -4.01
CA ALA A 113 -0.18 -14.33 -3.32
C ALA A 113 -0.02 -15.82 -2.97
N SER A 114 1.21 -16.20 -2.63
CA SER A 114 1.54 -17.51 -2.07
C SER A 114 1.02 -17.75 -0.65
N ARG A 115 0.28 -16.79 -0.06
CA ARG A 115 -0.34 -16.84 1.28
C ARG A 115 0.63 -17.27 2.40
N LYS A 116 1.76 -16.58 2.51
CA LYS A 116 2.81 -16.81 3.51
C LYS A 116 2.62 -15.95 4.76
N VAL A 117 3.06 -16.48 5.91
CA VAL A 117 3.11 -15.78 7.19
C VAL A 117 4.49 -16.02 7.79
N ILE A 118 5.19 -14.94 8.12
CA ILE A 118 6.54 -14.96 8.69
C ILE A 118 6.46 -14.30 10.07
N SER A 119 6.91 -14.99 11.11
CA SER A 119 7.00 -14.41 12.45
C SER A 119 8.13 -13.40 12.51
N LEU A 120 7.87 -12.23 13.09
CA LEU A 120 8.84 -11.17 13.31
C LEU A 120 9.28 -11.15 14.80
N PRO A 121 10.46 -10.58 15.11
CA PRO A 121 10.87 -10.39 16.49
C PRO A 121 9.84 -9.58 17.31
N PRO A 122 9.69 -9.86 18.61
CA PRO A 122 8.80 -9.09 19.46
C PRO A 122 9.29 -7.64 19.63
N THR A 123 8.37 -6.68 19.74
CA THR A 123 8.72 -5.29 20.05
C THR A 123 7.69 -4.62 20.94
N LYS A 124 8.17 -3.78 21.86
CA LYS A 124 7.33 -3.03 22.81
C LYS A 124 6.56 -1.90 22.12
N GLY A 125 7.16 -1.28 21.10
CA GLY A 125 6.54 -0.18 20.35
C GLY A 125 5.47 -0.67 19.38
N ARG A 126 4.53 0.20 18.99
CA ARG A 126 3.66 -0.08 17.83
C ARG A 126 4.39 0.35 16.57
N ILE A 127 4.49 -0.57 15.60
CA ILE A 127 4.99 -0.27 14.25
C ILE A 127 3.95 0.58 13.53
N SER A 128 4.39 1.69 12.96
CA SER A 128 3.55 2.62 12.21
C SER A 128 3.86 2.66 10.72
N ARG A 129 5.08 2.30 10.31
CA ARG A 129 5.51 2.25 8.91
C ARG A 129 6.54 1.16 8.70
N ILE A 130 6.60 0.62 7.51
CA ILE A 130 7.57 -0.39 7.11
C ILE A 130 8.10 -0.11 5.70
N SER A 131 9.25 -0.68 5.40
CA SER A 131 9.81 -0.75 4.04
C SER A 131 10.66 -2.02 3.94
N LEU A 132 10.48 -2.77 2.87
CA LEU A 132 11.23 -3.98 2.57
C LEU A 132 12.32 -3.69 1.55
N SER A 133 13.52 -4.23 1.76
CA SER A 133 14.61 -4.13 0.77
C SER A 133 14.39 -5.00 -0.47
N ALA A 134 13.62 -6.08 -0.31
CA ALA A 134 13.40 -7.10 -1.32
C ALA A 134 12.12 -7.88 -1.02
N SER A 135 11.73 -8.78 -1.92
CA SER A 135 10.70 -9.77 -1.62
C SER A 135 11.18 -10.67 -0.45
N PRO A 136 10.34 -10.93 0.57
CA PRO A 136 10.63 -11.86 1.68
C PRO A 136 11.04 -13.28 1.29
N ASP A 137 10.87 -13.65 0.01
CA ASP A 137 11.29 -14.93 -0.54
C ASP A 137 12.76 -14.95 -0.98
N GLN A 138 13.40 -13.78 -1.06
CA GLN A 138 14.81 -13.64 -1.40
C GLN A 138 15.68 -13.74 -0.14
N GLU A 139 16.86 -14.35 -0.29
CA GLU A 139 17.90 -14.34 0.74
C GLU A 139 18.31 -12.88 1.02
N ASP A 140 18.63 -12.58 2.28
CA ASP A 140 19.01 -11.24 2.76
C ASP A 140 17.92 -10.14 2.67
N CYS A 141 16.64 -10.51 2.56
CA CYS A 141 15.55 -9.53 2.72
C CYS A 141 15.60 -8.88 4.12
N VAL A 142 15.65 -7.55 4.12
CA VAL A 142 15.67 -6.71 5.33
C VAL A 142 14.36 -5.95 5.44
N LEU A 143 13.76 -6.06 6.61
CA LEU A 143 12.59 -5.28 7.01
C LEU A 143 13.06 -4.10 7.86
N ALA A 144 12.88 -2.90 7.34
CA ALA A 144 12.98 -1.68 8.13
C ALA A 144 11.59 -1.28 8.63
N ALA A 145 11.49 -0.92 9.90
CA ALA A 145 10.24 -0.50 10.52
C ALA A 145 10.44 0.77 11.36
N MET A 146 9.46 1.65 11.32
CA MET A 146 9.35 2.76 12.25
C MET A 146 8.38 2.40 13.37
N SER A 147 8.86 2.59 14.60
CA SER A 147 8.02 2.47 15.79
C SER A 147 7.47 3.83 16.23
N THR A 148 6.43 3.78 17.07
CA THR A 148 5.83 4.97 17.70
C THR A 148 6.92 5.80 18.38
N GLY A 149 7.05 7.07 18.00
CA GLY A 149 8.16 7.94 18.43
C GLY A 149 9.29 8.09 17.40
N SER A 150 9.10 7.59 16.18
CA SER A 150 10.04 7.71 15.04
C SER A 150 11.39 7.02 15.26
N SER A 151 11.43 5.97 16.09
CA SER A 151 12.63 5.14 16.23
C SER A 151 12.66 4.09 15.12
N LEU A 152 13.73 4.12 14.32
CA LEU A 152 14.00 3.16 13.25
C LEU A 152 14.57 1.87 13.85
N ILE A 153 13.99 0.74 13.46
CA ILE A 153 14.44 -0.60 13.82
C ILE A 153 14.51 -1.46 12.56
N MET A 154 15.48 -2.36 12.47
CA MET A 154 15.69 -3.22 11.32
C MET A 154 15.89 -4.67 11.76
N CYS A 155 15.43 -5.62 10.95
CA CYS A 155 15.74 -7.04 11.11
C CYS A 155 15.82 -7.71 9.74
N ARG A 156 16.59 -8.79 9.66
CA ARG A 156 16.44 -9.79 8.58
C ARG A 156 15.32 -10.73 8.92
N LEU A 157 14.75 -11.35 7.89
CA LEU A 157 13.74 -12.38 8.09
C LEU A 157 14.41 -13.62 8.71
N GLY A 158 14.01 -13.94 9.94
CA GLY A 158 14.61 -15.03 10.73
C GLY A 158 15.48 -14.56 11.90
N ASP A 159 15.80 -13.27 12.00
CA ASP A 159 16.44 -12.71 13.20
C ASP A 159 15.55 -12.93 14.44
N SER A 160 16.16 -13.08 15.62
CA SER A 160 15.44 -13.19 16.90
C SER A 160 15.05 -11.84 17.49
N ASP A 161 15.75 -10.77 17.09
CA ASP A 161 15.69 -9.45 17.71
C ASP A 161 15.75 -8.33 16.66
N TRP A 162 15.18 -7.18 17.01
CA TRP A 162 15.29 -5.97 16.22
C TRP A 162 16.62 -5.26 16.52
N THR A 163 17.31 -4.81 15.47
CA THR A 163 18.47 -3.92 15.59
C THR A 163 18.01 -2.46 15.54
N PRO A 164 18.16 -1.68 16.61
CA PRO A 164 17.80 -0.26 16.61
C PRO A 164 18.84 0.56 15.83
N ILE A 165 18.35 1.44 14.97
CA ILE A 165 19.18 2.38 14.22
C ILE A 165 19.03 3.77 14.82
N LYS A 166 20.15 4.38 15.21
CA LYS A 166 20.15 5.74 15.78
C LYS A 166 19.88 6.75 14.68
N THR A 167 18.76 7.46 14.78
CA THR A 167 18.43 8.58 13.90
C THR A 167 18.58 9.90 14.66
N PRO A 168 19.37 10.86 14.15
CA PRO A 168 19.58 12.16 14.80
C PRO A 168 18.40 13.14 14.64
N PHE A 169 17.30 12.71 14.02
CA PHE A 169 16.10 13.49 13.76
C PHE A 169 14.84 12.63 13.81
N PHE A 170 13.69 13.29 13.88
CA PHE A 170 12.39 12.64 13.72
C PHE A 170 12.14 12.36 12.24
N ALA A 171 12.07 11.08 11.87
CA ALA A 171 11.76 10.67 10.51
C ALA A 171 10.25 10.60 10.29
N SER A 172 9.76 11.10 9.15
CA SER A 172 8.34 11.11 8.79
C SER A 172 7.93 9.91 7.93
N THR A 173 8.75 9.56 6.94
CA THR A 173 8.53 8.49 5.97
C THR A 173 9.83 7.76 5.66
N MET A 174 9.70 6.58 5.06
CA MET A 174 10.82 5.72 4.66
C MET A 174 10.48 5.00 3.36
N ILE A 175 11.49 4.86 2.51
CA ILE A 175 11.43 4.00 1.32
C ILE A 175 12.75 3.24 1.17
N TYR A 176 12.72 2.09 0.51
CA TYR A 176 13.92 1.45 0.00
C TYR A 176 14.08 1.78 -1.49
N SER A 177 15.23 2.34 -1.86
CA SER A 177 15.59 2.56 -3.26
C SER A 177 16.26 1.33 -3.82
N GLU A 178 15.66 0.72 -4.85
CA GLU A 178 16.30 -0.39 -5.55
C GLU A 178 17.48 0.12 -6.37
N ARG A 179 17.33 1.30 -6.98
CA ARG A 179 18.39 1.96 -7.75
C ARG A 179 19.67 2.13 -6.93
N ASP A 180 19.53 2.59 -5.68
CA ASP A 180 20.67 2.94 -4.84
C ASP A 180 21.04 1.83 -3.81
N GLY A 181 20.23 0.78 -3.70
CA GLY A 181 20.45 -0.34 -2.78
C GLY A 181 20.42 0.06 -1.30
N LYS A 182 19.61 1.05 -0.92
CA LYS A 182 19.59 1.61 0.44
C LYS A 182 18.24 2.18 0.86
N PHE A 183 18.07 2.32 2.17
CA PHE A 183 16.89 2.96 2.75
C PHE A 183 17.07 4.48 2.82
N TYR A 184 16.04 5.20 2.42
CA TYR A 184 15.95 6.64 2.56
C TYR A 184 14.92 7.04 3.60
N LEU A 185 15.28 7.97 4.47
CA LEU A 185 14.38 8.57 5.46
C LEU A 185 14.03 10.01 5.08
N SER A 186 12.77 10.39 5.19
CA SER A 186 12.39 11.81 5.21
C SER A 186 12.44 12.36 6.62
N ARG A 187 12.89 13.61 6.78
CA ARG A 187 12.87 14.33 8.06
C ARG A 187 11.58 15.12 8.24
N VAL A 188 11.12 15.23 9.49
CA VAL A 188 10.12 16.22 9.90
C VAL A 188 10.80 17.58 10.12
N GLY A 189 10.38 18.60 9.38
CA GLY A 189 10.83 19.99 9.55
C GLY A 189 11.27 20.65 8.25
N HIS A 190 11.19 21.99 8.21
CA HIS A 190 11.53 22.81 7.04
C HIS A 190 12.94 23.39 7.08
N GLU A 191 13.63 23.24 8.21
CA GLU A 191 14.97 23.80 8.41
C GLU A 191 16.03 22.93 7.74
N GLU A 192 17.05 23.58 7.17
CA GLU A 192 18.22 22.91 6.61
C GLU A 192 18.85 21.99 7.66
N TYR A 193 19.13 20.75 7.24
CA TYR A 193 19.75 19.76 8.09
C TYR A 193 21.26 19.77 7.87
N ASN A 194 22.01 20.21 8.88
CA ASN A 194 23.47 20.29 8.84
C ASN A 194 24.17 19.04 9.40
N GLY A 195 23.43 17.95 9.67
CA GLY A 195 23.99 16.74 10.25
C GLY A 195 24.36 15.68 9.21
N PRO A 196 24.75 14.47 9.68
CA PRO A 196 25.15 13.38 8.79
C PRO A 196 24.00 12.89 7.90
N VAL A 197 24.28 12.82 6.60
CA VAL A 197 23.34 12.29 5.61
C VAL A 197 23.27 10.78 5.71
N ASP A 198 24.40 10.10 5.86
CA ASP A 198 24.46 8.65 6.04
C ASP A 198 24.43 8.31 7.54
N LEU A 199 23.46 7.47 7.92
CA LEU A 199 23.13 7.18 9.32
C LEU A 199 23.66 5.83 9.80
N VAL A 200 23.83 4.88 8.87
CA VAL A 200 24.35 3.54 9.16
C VAL A 200 25.69 3.37 8.46
N ASP A 201 26.69 2.99 9.23
CA ASP A 201 27.93 2.43 8.70
C ASP A 201 27.66 0.98 8.26
N THR A 202 28.04 0.66 7.03
CA THR A 202 27.89 -0.66 6.38
C THR A 202 28.52 -1.82 7.16
N SER A 203 29.31 -1.54 8.20
CA SER A 203 29.85 -2.54 9.13
C SER A 203 28.79 -3.36 9.88
N SER A 204 27.53 -2.90 9.90
CA SER A 204 26.39 -3.64 10.50
C SER A 204 25.86 -4.78 9.61
N GLY A 205 26.33 -4.88 8.36
CA GLY A 205 25.84 -5.82 7.35
C GLY A 205 24.43 -5.51 6.81
N PHE A 206 23.73 -4.53 7.38
CA PHE A 206 22.45 -4.04 6.84
C PHE A 206 22.67 -3.09 5.66
N PRO A 207 21.68 -2.93 4.76
CA PRO A 207 21.70 -1.88 3.75
C PRO A 207 21.91 -0.52 4.39
N GLN A 208 22.58 0.38 3.65
CA GLN A 208 22.80 1.74 4.12
C GLN A 208 21.46 2.43 4.43
N VAL A 209 21.47 3.33 5.42
CA VAL A 209 20.34 4.20 5.70
C VAL A 209 20.83 5.63 5.54
N SER A 210 20.18 6.40 4.68
CA SER A 210 20.51 7.80 4.41
C SER A 210 19.31 8.71 4.61
N LEU A 211 19.54 9.95 5.01
CA LEU A 211 18.56 11.03 4.88
C LEU A 211 18.30 11.28 3.38
N TYR A 212 17.04 11.32 3.01
CA TYR A 212 16.64 11.72 1.67
C TYR A 212 16.88 13.21 1.47
N GLN A 213 17.71 13.54 0.49
CA GLN A 213 18.00 14.93 0.14
C GLN A 213 17.00 15.41 -0.91
N SER A 214 16.18 16.40 -0.56
CA SER A 214 15.40 17.14 -1.54
C SER A 214 16.26 18.23 -2.17
N PHE A 215 16.30 18.27 -3.49
CA PHE A 215 16.93 19.38 -4.20
C PHE A 215 16.06 20.65 -4.18
N PRO A 216 16.65 21.83 -4.46
CA PRO A 216 15.89 23.05 -4.62
C PRO A 216 14.77 22.88 -5.66
N TYR A 217 13.59 23.40 -5.32
CA TYR A 217 12.44 23.36 -6.23
C TYR A 217 12.63 24.35 -7.36
N SER A 218 12.40 23.89 -8.59
CA SER A 218 12.37 24.73 -9.79
C SER A 218 11.01 24.62 -10.48
N GLU A 219 10.77 25.55 -11.41
CA GLU A 219 9.63 25.50 -12.35
C GLU A 219 8.24 25.48 -11.72
N ILE A 220 8.13 25.79 -10.42
CA ILE A 220 6.85 25.80 -9.73
C ILE A 220 6.04 27.07 -10.08
N PRO A 221 4.80 26.94 -10.60
CA PRO A 221 3.92 28.07 -10.82
C PRO A 221 3.56 28.78 -9.49
N LYS A 222 3.38 30.10 -9.52
CA LYS A 222 3.02 30.88 -8.32
C LYS A 222 1.79 30.34 -7.61
N SER A 223 0.75 29.97 -8.36
CA SER A 223 -0.49 29.39 -7.81
C SER A 223 -0.23 28.10 -7.02
N ARG A 224 0.72 27.26 -7.46
CA ARG A 224 1.12 26.03 -6.77
C ARG A 224 1.96 26.30 -5.54
N LEU A 225 2.86 27.27 -5.63
CA LEU A 225 3.67 27.69 -4.49
C LEU A 225 2.80 28.26 -3.36
N GLU A 226 1.78 29.05 -3.72
CA GLU A 226 0.78 29.57 -2.77
C GLU A 226 -0.05 28.44 -2.13
N GLN A 227 -0.45 27.43 -2.90
CA GLN A 227 -1.13 26.23 -2.38
C GLN A 227 -0.24 25.44 -1.40
N LEU A 228 1.02 25.21 -1.75
CA LEU A 228 1.99 24.55 -0.86
C LEU A 228 2.18 25.30 0.46
N SER A 229 2.02 26.62 0.46
CA SER A 229 2.29 27.47 1.63
C SER A 229 1.07 27.66 2.53
N SER A 230 -0.15 27.56 1.98
CA SER A 230 -1.40 27.91 2.67
C SER A 230 -2.19 26.72 3.20
N THR A 231 -1.80 25.48 2.87
CA THR A 231 -2.56 24.26 3.16
C THR A 231 -1.72 23.27 3.98
N TYR A 232 -2.38 22.45 4.79
CA TYR A 232 -1.73 21.33 5.48
C TYR A 232 -1.21 20.33 4.45
N LYS A 233 0.01 19.83 4.61
CA LYS A 233 0.63 18.96 3.62
C LYS A 233 1.45 17.84 4.22
N CYS A 234 1.41 16.70 3.56
CA CYS A 234 2.26 15.55 3.83
C CYS A 234 3.20 15.30 2.66
N GLN A 235 4.48 15.09 2.96
CA GLN A 235 5.50 14.78 1.96
C GLN A 235 5.66 13.26 1.83
N HIS A 236 5.59 12.77 0.61
CA HIS A 236 5.90 11.40 0.24
C HIS A 236 7.08 11.38 -0.74
N ILE A 237 7.92 10.36 -0.63
CA ILE A 237 8.96 10.06 -1.62
C ILE A 237 8.53 8.79 -2.31
N VAL A 238 8.70 8.74 -3.62
CA VAL A 238 8.34 7.58 -4.44
C VAL A 238 9.42 7.34 -5.48
N GLU A 239 9.81 6.09 -5.66
CA GLU A 239 10.67 5.65 -6.76
C GLU A 239 9.81 4.92 -7.79
N SER A 240 10.00 5.24 -9.06
CA SER A 240 9.35 4.56 -10.18
C SER A 240 10.09 3.27 -10.56
N PRO A 241 9.44 2.36 -11.32
CA PRO A 241 10.10 1.14 -11.80
C PRO A 241 11.35 1.40 -12.67
N SER A 242 11.46 2.58 -13.30
CA SER A 242 12.64 2.99 -14.08
C SER A 242 13.76 3.60 -13.23
N GLY A 243 13.54 3.78 -11.92
CA GLY A 243 14.48 4.42 -11.00
C GLY A 243 14.38 5.95 -10.95
N GLU A 244 13.40 6.57 -11.61
CA GLU A 244 13.12 8.01 -11.41
C GLU A 244 12.55 8.24 -10.00
N SER A 245 12.99 9.32 -9.34
CA SER A 245 12.55 9.67 -7.99
C SER A 245 11.61 10.88 -7.99
N PHE A 246 10.51 10.78 -7.26
CA PHE A 246 9.49 11.81 -7.13
C PHE A 246 9.31 12.23 -5.68
N ILE A 247 9.19 13.54 -5.45
CA ILE A 247 8.64 14.10 -4.20
C ILE A 247 7.20 14.49 -4.47
N VAL A 248 6.27 13.97 -3.68
CA VAL A 248 4.85 14.31 -3.80
C VAL A 248 4.37 14.95 -2.51
N TYR A 249 3.87 16.18 -2.61
CA TYR A 249 3.13 16.83 -1.54
C TYR A 249 1.64 16.58 -1.73
N TRP A 250 1.04 15.89 -0.77
CA TRP A 250 -0.41 15.75 -0.66
C TRP A 250 -0.96 16.95 0.12
N LEU A 251 -1.77 17.79 -0.54
CA LEU A 251 -2.37 18.99 0.05
C LEU A 251 -3.79 18.69 0.55
N GLU A 252 -4.07 19.07 1.78
CA GLU A 252 -5.24 18.65 2.54
C GLU A 252 -5.86 19.83 3.30
N ASP A 253 -7.17 20.06 3.14
CA ASP A 253 -7.90 21.10 3.86
C ASP A 253 -8.85 20.44 4.90
N TYR A 254 -8.90 20.99 6.11
CA TYR A 254 -9.88 20.59 7.12
C TYR A 254 -11.29 21.00 6.70
N LEU A 255 -12.27 20.09 6.83
CA LEU A 255 -13.67 20.41 6.55
C LEU A 255 -14.17 21.49 7.51
N LYS A 256 -14.91 22.47 6.97
CA LYS A 256 -15.57 23.48 7.79
C LYS A 256 -16.69 22.82 8.62
N LYS A 257 -16.99 23.38 9.80
CA LYS A 257 -18.03 22.83 10.71
C LYS A 257 -19.39 22.63 10.04
N GLU A 258 -19.75 23.48 9.08
CA GLU A 258 -21.02 23.40 8.36
C GLU A 258 -21.06 22.25 7.34
N GLU A 259 -19.96 22.05 6.61
CA GLU A 259 -19.77 20.94 5.67
C GLU A 259 -19.73 19.59 6.39
N SER A 260 -19.05 19.55 7.54
CA SER A 260 -19.06 18.40 8.44
C SER A 260 -20.48 18.06 8.91
N LYS A 261 -21.29 19.03 9.34
CA LYS A 261 -22.70 18.77 9.73
C LYS A 261 -23.54 18.22 8.58
N ALA A 262 -23.31 18.70 7.36
CA ALA A 262 -24.02 18.22 6.18
C ALA A 262 -23.60 16.80 5.76
N SER A 263 -22.33 16.41 5.95
CA SER A 263 -21.87 15.04 5.72
C SER A 263 -22.48 14.08 6.75
N HIS A 264 -22.45 14.46 8.04
CA HIS A 264 -23.08 13.69 9.13
C HIS A 264 -24.58 13.45 8.94
N ALA A 265 -25.31 14.36 8.26
CA ALA A 265 -26.75 14.24 8.05
C ALA A 265 -27.14 13.23 6.95
N LYS A 266 -26.21 12.88 6.05
CA LYS A 266 -26.43 11.92 4.96
C LYS A 266 -25.92 10.52 5.28
N GLU A 267 -25.21 10.36 6.39
CA GLU A 267 -24.47 9.17 6.75
C GLU A 267 -25.01 8.55 8.05
N PRO A 268 -25.20 7.22 8.11
CA PRO A 268 -25.44 6.52 9.37
C PRO A 268 -24.45 6.94 10.48
N PRO A 269 -24.85 6.92 11.77
CA PRO A 269 -24.10 7.52 12.90
C PRO A 269 -22.69 6.96 13.18
N TYR A 270 -22.20 6.03 12.36
CA TYR A 270 -20.87 5.41 12.45
C TYR A 270 -19.98 5.68 11.21
N HIS A 271 -20.44 6.44 10.20
CA HIS A 271 -19.71 6.70 8.94
C HIS A 271 -18.89 7.98 8.90
N SER A 272 -18.96 8.81 9.93
CA SER A 272 -18.37 10.14 9.87
C SER A 272 -16.87 10.22 10.16
N SER A 273 -16.06 9.47 9.41
CA SER A 273 -14.61 9.50 9.58
C SER A 273 -13.93 10.56 8.72
N ILE A 274 -14.53 10.96 7.59
CA ILE A 274 -13.92 11.94 6.67
C ILE A 274 -14.00 13.33 7.29
N LYS A 275 -12.83 13.86 7.70
CA LYS A 275 -12.66 15.18 8.31
C LYS A 275 -11.81 16.12 7.46
N ILE A 276 -11.16 15.57 6.44
CA ILE A 276 -10.17 16.24 5.61
C ILE A 276 -10.57 16.03 4.14
N LYS A 277 -10.44 17.06 3.33
CA LYS A 277 -10.66 16.98 1.89
C LYS A 277 -9.32 17.08 1.16
N PRO A 278 -9.04 16.19 0.19
CA PRO A 278 -7.86 16.35 -0.66
C PRO A 278 -8.07 17.60 -1.53
N ARG A 279 -7.15 18.56 -1.44
CA ARG A 279 -7.18 19.77 -2.26
C ARG A 279 -6.46 19.56 -3.59
N GLY A 280 -5.41 18.77 -3.56
CA GLY A 280 -4.62 18.43 -4.74
C GLY A 280 -3.25 17.88 -4.37
N PHE A 281 -2.45 17.64 -5.39
CA PHE A 281 -1.11 17.07 -5.26
C PHE A 281 -0.12 17.93 -6.02
N VAL A 282 1.06 18.12 -5.46
CA VAL A 282 2.18 18.80 -6.12
C VAL A 282 3.31 17.80 -6.23
N VAL A 283 3.72 17.54 -7.47
CA VAL A 283 4.73 16.53 -7.78
C VAL A 283 5.99 17.24 -8.27
N PHE A 284 7.13 16.83 -7.73
CA PHE A 284 8.44 17.21 -8.21
C PHE A 284 9.19 15.98 -8.69
N ARG A 285 9.72 16.05 -9.91
CA ARG A 285 10.65 15.06 -10.44
C ARG A 285 12.06 15.48 -10.08
N GLN A 286 12.84 14.58 -9.49
CA GLN A 286 14.23 14.87 -9.16
C GLN A 286 15.14 14.59 -10.34
N ASP A 287 16.02 15.54 -10.62
CA ASP A 287 17.18 15.39 -11.48
C ASP A 287 18.43 15.35 -10.61
N LEU A 288 19.04 14.16 -10.51
CA LEU A 288 20.26 13.94 -9.72
C LEU A 288 21.49 14.59 -10.35
N GLU A 289 21.54 14.71 -11.68
CA GLU A 289 22.67 15.29 -12.40
C GLU A 289 22.68 16.81 -12.21
N GLN A 290 21.52 17.44 -12.38
CA GLN A 290 21.35 18.89 -12.22
C GLN A 290 21.20 19.30 -10.75
N ARG A 291 20.92 18.34 -9.86
CA ARG A 291 20.59 18.57 -8.44
C ARG A 291 19.44 19.55 -8.26
N ILE A 292 18.36 19.33 -9.02
CA ILE A 292 17.14 20.15 -9.02
C ILE A 292 15.93 19.23 -8.89
N ALA A 293 14.88 19.72 -8.23
CA ALA A 293 13.58 19.06 -8.20
C ALA A 293 12.57 19.91 -8.98
N SER A 294 12.32 19.55 -10.25
CA SER A 294 11.43 20.31 -11.13
C SER A 294 9.97 19.93 -10.89
N TYR A 295 9.12 20.94 -10.72
CA TYR A 295 7.67 20.75 -10.70
C TYR A 295 7.21 20.07 -12.00
N THR A 296 6.28 19.13 -11.90
CA THR A 296 5.67 18.51 -13.07
C THR A 296 4.18 18.23 -12.86
N GLU A 297 3.42 18.42 -13.94
CA GLU A 297 2.03 17.97 -14.09
C GLU A 297 1.94 16.72 -14.99
N ASP A 298 3.10 16.19 -15.39
CA ASP A 298 3.23 15.02 -16.24
C ASP A 298 4.30 14.06 -15.72
N ILE A 299 3.85 12.90 -15.23
CA ILE A 299 4.69 11.75 -14.87
C ILE A 299 4.64 10.64 -15.95
N GLY A 300 4.00 10.90 -17.09
CA GLY A 300 3.91 10.01 -18.23
C GLY A 300 3.01 8.80 -17.97
N HIS A 301 3.45 7.63 -18.43
CA HIS A 301 2.74 6.36 -18.28
C HIS A 301 2.90 5.72 -16.89
N LEU A 302 2.89 6.56 -15.85
CA LEU A 302 3.05 6.15 -14.46
C LEU A 302 1.79 6.46 -13.65
N CYS A 303 1.59 5.67 -12.59
CA CYS A 303 0.70 5.96 -11.49
C CYS A 303 1.49 5.97 -10.18
N ILE A 304 1.18 6.91 -9.31
CA ILE A 304 1.71 6.96 -7.93
C ILE A 304 0.59 6.60 -6.97
N PHE A 305 0.87 5.73 -5.99
CA PHE A 305 -0.08 5.32 -4.95
C PHE A 305 0.38 5.83 -3.58
N LEU A 306 -0.46 6.64 -2.94
CA LEU A 306 -0.19 7.27 -1.65
C LEU A 306 -1.24 6.86 -0.60
N GLY A 307 -0.79 6.69 0.63
CA GLY A 307 -1.66 6.44 1.78
C GLY A 307 -0.88 6.48 3.08
N ASP A 308 -1.40 5.78 4.09
CA ASP A 308 -0.71 5.65 5.39
C ASP A 308 0.49 4.68 5.34
N ASN A 309 0.65 3.95 4.23
CA ASN A 309 1.66 2.92 3.99
C ASN A 309 2.91 3.47 3.29
N GLU A 310 3.84 2.58 2.95
CA GLU A 310 4.88 2.92 1.98
C GLU A 310 4.23 3.29 0.64
N ALA A 311 4.65 4.43 0.08
CA ALA A 311 4.20 4.87 -1.23
C ALA A 311 4.92 4.08 -2.32
N PHE A 312 4.23 3.82 -3.43
CA PHE A 312 4.82 3.08 -4.56
C PHE A 312 4.35 3.65 -5.89
N CYS A 313 5.09 3.33 -6.95
CA CYS A 313 4.77 3.73 -8.32
C CYS A 313 4.77 2.52 -9.24
N VAL A 314 3.88 2.53 -10.23
CA VAL A 314 3.75 1.46 -11.23
C VAL A 314 3.61 2.04 -12.62
N SER A 315 4.02 1.27 -13.62
CA SER A 315 3.77 1.61 -15.02
C SER A 315 2.35 1.26 -15.44
N THR A 316 1.64 2.18 -16.08
CA THR A 316 0.32 1.90 -16.67
C THR A 316 0.39 0.97 -17.88
N THR A 317 1.58 0.78 -18.46
CA THR A 317 1.78 -0.19 -19.55
C THR A 317 1.71 -1.63 -19.03
N GLU A 318 2.15 -1.87 -17.80
CA GLU A 318 2.11 -3.19 -17.14
C GLU A 318 0.74 -3.48 -16.51
N PHE A 319 0.02 -2.42 -16.13
CA PHE A 319 -1.30 -2.51 -15.49
C PHE A 319 -2.39 -1.78 -16.30
N PRO A 320 -2.82 -2.32 -17.46
CA PRO A 320 -3.88 -1.72 -18.26
C PRO A 320 -5.17 -1.51 -17.45
N GLY A 321 -5.76 -0.33 -17.59
CA GLY A 321 -6.96 0.11 -16.85
C GLY A 321 -6.68 1.20 -15.83
N LEU A 322 -5.44 1.26 -15.29
CA LEU A 322 -5.00 2.42 -14.52
C LEU A 322 -5.00 3.69 -15.39
N LYS A 323 -5.29 4.83 -14.76
CA LYS A 323 -5.26 6.14 -15.42
C LYS A 323 -3.81 6.66 -15.42
N PRO A 324 -3.15 6.79 -16.58
CA PRO A 324 -1.79 7.35 -16.61
C PRO A 324 -1.77 8.77 -16.06
N ASN A 325 -0.59 9.23 -15.68
CA ASN A 325 -0.36 10.57 -15.16
C ASN A 325 -1.25 10.90 -13.94
N SER A 326 -1.45 9.94 -13.04
CA SER A 326 -2.38 10.07 -11.91
C SER A 326 -1.76 9.68 -10.57
N VAL A 327 -2.23 10.34 -9.51
CA VAL A 327 -1.91 9.99 -8.11
C VAL A 327 -3.14 9.37 -7.46
N TYR A 328 -3.09 8.08 -7.19
CA TYR A 328 -4.09 7.37 -6.41
C TYR A 328 -3.82 7.58 -4.93
N PHE A 329 -4.85 7.92 -4.16
CA PHE A 329 -4.71 8.27 -2.76
C PHE A 329 -5.71 7.52 -1.91
N ALA A 330 -5.33 7.17 -0.69
CA ALA A 330 -6.24 6.57 0.29
C ALA A 330 -5.78 6.82 1.73
N LYS A 331 -6.67 7.41 2.55
CA LYS A 331 -6.49 7.60 4.00
C LYS A 331 -7.80 7.40 4.73
N TYR A 332 -7.74 7.14 6.02
CA TYR A 332 -8.94 6.95 6.84
C TYR A 332 -9.77 8.25 6.99
N ASP A 333 -9.11 9.40 7.11
CA ASP A 333 -9.73 10.71 7.39
C ASP A 333 -10.02 11.55 6.14
N THR A 334 -9.52 11.11 4.99
CA THR A 334 -9.60 11.83 3.70
C THR A 334 -10.38 11.06 2.64
N GLY A 335 -10.59 9.75 2.82
CA GLY A 335 -11.21 8.88 1.82
C GLY A 335 -10.19 8.34 0.82
N PHE A 336 -10.67 7.86 -0.32
CA PHE A 336 -9.83 7.31 -1.39
C PHE A 336 -10.35 7.69 -2.78
N GLY A 337 -9.44 7.78 -3.74
CA GLY A 337 -9.70 8.25 -5.09
C GLY A 337 -8.42 8.39 -5.91
N PHE A 338 -8.49 9.15 -6.99
CA PHE A 338 -7.31 9.53 -7.76
C PHE A 338 -7.33 11.01 -8.14
N TYR A 339 -6.14 11.56 -8.37
CA TYR A 339 -5.91 12.90 -8.86
C TYR A 339 -5.28 12.83 -10.24
N ASP A 340 -5.90 13.46 -11.22
CA ASP A 340 -5.32 13.62 -12.56
C ASP A 340 -4.42 14.86 -12.54
N LEU A 341 -3.13 14.65 -12.78
CA LEU A 341 -2.13 15.72 -12.73
C LEU A 341 -2.27 16.71 -13.90
N SER A 342 -2.80 16.26 -15.04
CA SER A 342 -2.94 17.11 -16.23
C SER A 342 -4.09 18.11 -16.11
N SER A 343 -5.24 17.63 -15.63
CA SER A 343 -6.45 18.44 -15.44
C SER A 343 -6.53 19.07 -14.06
N ASN A 344 -5.70 18.60 -13.13
CA ASN A 344 -5.60 19.08 -11.76
C ASN A 344 -6.87 18.89 -10.94
N THR A 345 -7.60 17.80 -11.23
CA THR A 345 -8.87 17.46 -10.60
C THR A 345 -8.78 16.22 -9.72
N VAL A 346 -9.48 16.29 -8.58
CA VAL A 346 -9.71 15.15 -7.70
C VAL A 346 -10.93 14.38 -8.20
N HIS A 347 -10.80 13.06 -8.30
CA HIS A 347 -11.87 12.13 -8.60
C HIS A 347 -12.05 11.17 -7.42
N ASP A 348 -13.11 11.39 -6.64
CA ASP A 348 -13.50 10.50 -5.54
C ASP A 348 -14.18 9.24 -6.10
N VAL A 349 -13.95 8.09 -5.45
CA VAL A 349 -14.67 6.85 -5.81
C VAL A 349 -16.13 6.96 -5.38
N ILE A 350 -17.03 6.66 -6.31
CA ILE A 350 -18.48 6.71 -6.08
C ILE A 350 -18.89 5.46 -5.26
N ASN A 351 -19.66 5.66 -4.18
CA ASN A 351 -20.17 4.61 -3.28
C ASN A 351 -19.09 3.82 -2.52
N PRO A 352 -18.30 4.47 -1.64
CA PRO A 352 -17.34 3.76 -0.79
C PRO A 352 -18.07 2.72 0.09
N PRO A 353 -17.46 1.55 0.34
CA PRO A 353 -18.07 0.56 1.22
C PRO A 353 -18.23 1.12 2.64
N PRO A 354 -19.36 0.85 3.32
CA PRO A 354 -19.70 1.51 4.57
C PRO A 354 -18.64 1.33 5.68
N TYR A 355 -17.93 0.20 5.75
CA TYR A 355 -17.19 -0.19 6.96
C TYR A 355 -15.66 -0.21 6.85
N SER A 356 -15.05 0.60 5.99
CA SER A 356 -13.59 0.56 5.86
C SER A 356 -12.87 1.47 6.87
N CYS A 357 -12.32 0.90 7.94
CA CYS A 357 -11.42 1.60 8.87
C CYS A 357 -9.93 1.42 8.54
N CYS A 358 -9.61 0.69 7.47
CA CYS A 358 -8.25 0.52 6.96
C CYS A 358 -8.30 0.73 5.45
N ASN A 359 -7.51 1.69 4.95
CA ASN A 359 -7.41 2.01 3.53
C ASN A 359 -5.93 1.85 3.14
N ASP A 360 -5.51 0.59 3.06
CA ASP A 360 -4.10 0.27 2.84
C ASP A 360 -3.90 -0.13 1.38
N TRP A 361 -3.18 0.66 0.59
CA TRP A 361 -2.75 0.22 -0.73
C TRP A 361 -1.81 -0.98 -0.60
N LEU A 362 -2.13 -2.04 -1.31
CA LEU A 362 -1.31 -3.21 -1.53
C LEU A 362 -0.61 -3.04 -2.88
N ALA A 363 0.70 -2.86 -2.85
CA ALA A 363 1.51 -2.88 -4.05
C ALA A 363 1.43 -4.26 -4.74
N PRO A 364 1.64 -4.31 -6.07
CA PRO A 364 1.94 -5.55 -6.77
C PRO A 364 3.01 -6.38 -6.05
N LEU A 365 2.84 -7.70 -6.03
CA LEU A 365 3.91 -8.60 -5.64
C LEU A 365 4.99 -8.57 -6.73
N GLN A 366 6.24 -8.42 -6.31
CA GLN A 366 7.43 -8.43 -7.17
C GLN A 366 8.15 -9.77 -7.11
#